data_AF-A0AAD5WWD4-F1
#
_entry.id   AF-A0AAD5WWD4-F1
#
_cell.length_a   1.000
_cell.length_b   1.000
_cell.length_c   1.000
_cell.angle_alpha   90.00
_cell.angle_beta   90.00
_cell.angle_gamma   90.00
#
_symmetry.space_group_name_H-M   'P 1'
#
loop_
_entity.id
_entity.type
_entity.pdbx_description
1 polymer ?
#
loop_
_entity_poly.entity_id
_entity_poly.type
_entity_poly.pdbx_seq_one_letter_code
_entity_poly.pdbx_strand_id
1 'polypeptide(L)'
;AFESPYYPLKGPPETPEERSFLDKVISDESATVRAAIIARQSFLRSDPTEFARLNCADLAYFYHLCRDAQSLNPFANRKRCAEQGEAYEECLKLQEQYLREMDFTKAGLSKKEQNAMVEAADERYIQEMAKREREKLRKQAEESGIPTPTPAS
;
A
#
# COMPACT_ATOMS: atom_id res chain seq x y z
N ALA A 1 -5.24 -21.84 24.06
CA ALA A 1 -5.53 -20.38 24.10
C ALA A 1 -4.64 -19.70 23.08
N PHE A 2 -5.12 -18.68 22.39
CA PHE A 2 -4.31 -17.90 21.45
C PHE A 2 -3.50 -16.88 22.27
N GLU A 3 -2.29 -17.24 22.67
CA GLU A 3 -1.36 -16.34 23.36
C GLU A 3 -0.45 -15.70 22.31
N SER A 4 -0.91 -14.60 21.71
CA SER A 4 -0.04 -13.76 20.90
C SER A 4 0.60 -12.70 21.81
N PRO A 5 1.94 -12.56 21.82
CA PRO A 5 2.62 -11.57 22.65
C PRO A 5 2.32 -10.13 22.22
N TYR A 6 1.68 -9.94 21.06
CA TYR A 6 1.32 -8.63 20.50
C TYR A 6 -0.18 -8.33 20.59
N TYR A 7 -0.97 -9.27 21.10
CA TYR A 7 -2.41 -9.11 21.21
C TYR A 7 -2.78 -8.93 22.69
N PRO A 8 -3.47 -7.84 23.06
CA PRO A 8 -3.57 -7.44 24.46
C PRO A 8 -4.66 -8.19 25.24
N LEU A 9 -5.48 -9.01 24.57
CA LEU A 9 -6.54 -9.82 25.18
C LEU A 9 -6.15 -11.31 25.17
N LYS A 10 -6.74 -12.09 26.09
CA LYS A 10 -6.53 -13.56 26.16
C LYS A 10 -7.17 -14.33 24.98
N GLY A 11 -8.03 -13.67 24.23
CA GLY A 11 -8.80 -14.22 23.12
C GLY A 11 -9.60 -13.13 22.39
N PRO A 12 -10.45 -13.51 21.42
CA PRO A 12 -11.33 -12.57 20.73
C PRO A 12 -12.13 -11.71 21.73
N PRO A 13 -12.43 -10.44 21.42
CA PRO A 13 -13.16 -9.58 22.36
C PRO A 13 -14.60 -10.05 22.50
N GLU A 14 -14.99 -10.47 23.71
CA GLU A 14 -16.30 -11.02 24.01
C GLU A 14 -17.25 -9.93 24.52
N THR A 15 -16.73 -8.90 25.21
CA THR A 15 -17.54 -7.81 25.78
C THR A 15 -17.39 -6.49 25.02
N PRO A 16 -18.36 -5.56 25.14
CA PRO A 16 -18.23 -4.20 24.61
C PRO A 16 -17.01 -3.45 25.18
N GLU A 17 -16.68 -3.69 26.45
CA GLU A 17 -15.53 -3.07 27.11
C GLU A 17 -14.21 -3.57 26.52
N GLU A 18 -14.10 -4.87 26.24
CA GLU A 18 -12.94 -5.46 25.58
C GLU A 18 -12.77 -4.95 24.15
N ARG A 19 -13.87 -4.73 23.41
CA ARG A 19 -13.84 -4.12 22.08
C ARG A 19 -13.35 -2.69 22.14
N SER A 20 -13.91 -1.87 23.04
CA SER A 20 -13.49 -0.47 23.20
C SER A 20 -12.04 -0.35 23.64
N PHE A 21 -11.58 -1.23 24.52
CA PHE A 21 -10.17 -1.32 24.90
C PHE A 21 -9.28 -1.68 23.71
N LEU A 22 -9.66 -2.70 22.93
CA LEU A 22 -8.90 -3.11 21.75
C LEU A 22 -8.84 -2.00 20.70
N ASP A 23 -9.96 -1.32 20.42
CA ASP A 23 -10.03 -0.19 19.50
C ASP A 23 -9.10 0.95 19.93
N LYS A 24 -9.03 1.22 21.24
CA LYS A 24 -8.11 2.21 21.80
C LYS A 24 -6.65 1.80 21.59
N VAL A 25 -6.28 0.57 21.91
CA VAL A 25 -4.92 0.06 21.69
C VAL A 25 -4.54 0.15 20.21
N ILE A 26 -5.43 -0.29 19.31
CA ILE A 26 -5.22 -0.21 17.86
C ILE A 26 -5.02 1.25 17.42
N SER A 27 -5.85 2.17 17.92
CA SER A 27 -5.74 3.60 17.61
C SER A 27 -4.41 4.19 18.09
N ASP A 28 -3.99 3.89 19.31
CA ASP A 28 -2.76 4.40 19.92
C ASP A 28 -1.51 3.86 19.20
N GLU A 29 -1.48 2.56 18.89
CA GLU A 29 -0.43 1.92 18.09
C GLU A 29 -0.37 2.51 16.67
N SER A 30 -1.53 2.68 16.03
CA SER A 30 -1.63 3.29 14.71
C SER A 30 -1.10 4.73 14.71
N ALA A 31 -1.42 5.51 15.74
CA ALA A 31 -0.92 6.87 15.89
C ALA A 31 0.61 6.90 16.08
N THR A 32 1.15 5.98 16.88
CA THR A 32 2.59 5.85 17.13
C THR A 32 3.36 5.51 15.84
N VAL A 33 2.86 4.53 15.08
CA VAL A 33 3.44 4.15 13.79
C VAL A 33 3.39 5.33 12.80
N ARG A 34 2.24 6.01 12.69
CA ARG A 34 2.11 7.20 11.82
C ARG A 34 3.06 8.32 12.24
N ALA A 35 3.21 8.58 13.53
CA ALA A 35 4.14 9.59 14.02
C ALA A 35 5.59 9.26 13.65
N ALA A 36 6.00 8.00 13.76
CA ALA A 36 7.33 7.56 13.36
C ALA A 36 7.58 7.73 11.84
N ILE A 37 6.56 7.42 11.01
CA ILE A 37 6.61 7.62 9.55
C ILE A 37 6.75 9.12 9.24
N ILE A 38 5.91 9.98 9.83
CA ILE A 38 5.95 11.43 9.63
C ILE A 38 7.30 12.01 10.07
N ALA A 39 7.82 11.58 11.22
CA ALA A 39 9.12 12.01 11.71
C ALA A 39 10.22 11.68 10.70
N ARG A 40 10.20 10.49 10.11
CA ARG A 40 11.15 10.07 9.08
C ARG A 40 11.00 10.86 7.77
N GLN A 41 9.77 11.11 7.33
CA GLN A 41 9.47 11.94 6.15
C GLN A 41 9.93 13.39 6.34
N SER A 42 9.93 13.90 7.57
CA SER A 42 10.29 15.28 7.87
C SER A 42 11.76 15.64 7.58
N PHE A 43 12.62 14.63 7.36
CA PHE A 43 14.02 14.75 6.95
C PHE A 43 14.22 14.65 5.43
N LEU A 44 13.21 14.20 4.69
CA LEU A 44 13.28 14.13 3.24
C LEU A 44 13.17 15.52 2.64
N ARG A 45 13.88 15.75 1.54
CA ARG A 45 13.70 16.98 0.77
C ARG A 45 12.34 16.90 0.08
N SER A 46 11.79 18.02 -0.39
CA SER A 46 10.56 18.06 -1.20
C SER A 46 10.78 17.44 -2.60
N ASP A 47 11.38 16.25 -2.66
CA ASP A 47 11.66 15.49 -3.87
C ASP A 47 10.57 14.43 -4.06
N PRO A 48 9.72 14.55 -5.09
CA PRO A 48 8.66 13.58 -5.34
C PRO A 48 9.19 12.15 -5.53
N THR A 49 10.43 11.96 -6.00
CA THR A 49 11.01 10.64 -6.18
C THR A 49 11.30 9.94 -4.84
N GLU A 50 11.72 10.68 -3.80
CA GLU A 50 11.94 10.08 -2.47
C GLU A 50 10.62 9.61 -1.84
N PHE A 51 9.55 10.38 -2.00
CA PHE A 51 8.23 10.01 -1.49
C PHE A 51 7.59 8.89 -2.31
N ALA A 52 7.76 8.87 -3.63
CA ALA A 52 7.33 7.74 -4.46
C ALA A 52 7.99 6.42 -4.01
N ARG A 53 9.29 6.44 -3.69
CA ARG A 53 10.00 5.27 -3.15
C ARG A 53 9.45 4.81 -1.80
N LEU A 54 9.01 5.72 -0.94
CA LEU A 54 8.38 5.37 0.33
C LEU A 54 7.03 4.69 0.12
N ASN A 55 6.18 5.24 -0.75
CA ASN A 55 4.86 4.65 -1.04
C ASN A 55 4.99 3.27 -1.70
N CYS A 56 6.02 3.05 -2.52
CA CYS A 56 6.26 1.77 -3.20
C CYS A 56 7.20 0.81 -2.44
N ALA A 57 7.45 1.04 -1.15
CA ALA A 57 8.46 0.31 -0.38
C ALA A 57 8.12 -1.18 -0.18
N ASP A 58 6.84 -1.53 -0.14
CA ASP A 58 6.35 -2.90 -0.09
C ASP A 58 6.70 -3.68 -1.38
N LEU A 59 6.45 -3.09 -2.54
CA LEU A 59 6.81 -3.67 -3.84
C LEU A 59 8.31 -3.78 -4.00
N ALA A 60 9.06 -2.76 -3.54
CA ALA A 60 10.52 -2.80 -3.51
C ALA A 60 11.02 -3.98 -2.65
N TYR A 61 10.43 -4.19 -1.47
CA TYR A 61 10.75 -5.31 -0.59
C TYR A 61 10.50 -6.65 -1.28
N PHE A 62 9.32 -6.85 -1.89
CA PHE A 62 9.01 -8.11 -2.58
C PHE A 62 9.93 -8.37 -3.77
N TYR A 63 10.22 -7.35 -4.57
CA TYR A 63 11.16 -7.46 -5.68
C TYR A 63 12.56 -7.84 -5.21
N HIS A 64 13.10 -7.18 -4.18
CA HIS A 64 14.41 -7.50 -3.63
C HIS A 64 14.45 -8.88 -3.00
N LEU A 65 13.43 -9.28 -2.25
CA LEU A 65 13.32 -10.61 -1.69
C LEU A 65 13.33 -11.69 -2.80
N CYS A 66 12.61 -11.46 -3.89
CA CYS A 66 12.57 -12.37 -5.03
C CYS A 66 13.92 -12.44 -5.75
N ARG A 67 14.57 -11.29 -5.97
CA ARG A 67 15.91 -11.22 -6.56
C ARG A 67 16.96 -11.93 -5.71
N ASP A 68 16.93 -11.73 -4.41
CA ASP A 68 17.87 -12.35 -3.50
C ASP A 68 17.63 -13.87 -3.42
N ALA A 69 16.37 -14.32 -3.53
CA ALA A 69 16.03 -15.74 -3.67
C ALA A 69 16.46 -16.35 -5.02
N GLN A 70 16.56 -15.57 -6.11
CA GLN A 70 17.10 -16.05 -7.40
C GLN A 70 18.57 -16.48 -7.30
N SER A 71 19.34 -15.91 -6.35
CA SER A 71 20.72 -16.34 -6.11
C SER A 71 20.81 -17.84 -5.75
N LEU A 72 19.73 -18.41 -5.20
CA LEU A 72 19.63 -19.82 -4.82
C LEU A 72 19.02 -20.70 -5.92
N ASN A 73 18.19 -20.13 -6.81
CA ASN A 73 17.62 -20.84 -7.97
C ASN A 73 17.30 -19.86 -9.13
N PRO A 74 18.25 -19.65 -10.08
CA PRO A 74 18.16 -18.59 -11.08
C PRO A 74 17.04 -18.76 -12.12
N PHE A 75 16.61 -20.00 -12.35
CA PHE A 75 15.70 -20.33 -13.46
C PHE A 75 14.23 -20.45 -13.02
N ALA A 76 13.98 -20.89 -11.79
CA ALA A 76 12.60 -21.12 -11.32
C ALA A 76 11.80 -19.82 -11.14
N ASN A 77 12.48 -18.68 -10.89
CA ASN A 77 11.82 -17.45 -10.45
C ASN A 77 12.05 -16.24 -11.37
N ARG A 78 12.69 -16.42 -12.54
CA ARG A 78 13.09 -15.30 -13.40
C ARG A 78 11.91 -14.45 -13.87
N LYS A 79 10.86 -15.09 -14.39
CA LYS A 79 9.66 -14.40 -14.89
C LYS A 79 8.90 -13.69 -13.76
N ARG A 80 8.72 -14.36 -12.62
CA ARG A 80 8.00 -13.82 -11.47
C ARG A 80 8.68 -12.60 -10.84
N CYS A 81 10.01 -12.62 -10.71
CA CYS A 81 10.71 -11.44 -10.17
C CYS A 81 10.76 -10.30 -11.20
N ALA A 82 10.75 -10.61 -12.51
CA ALA A 82 10.62 -9.57 -13.54
C ALA A 82 9.24 -8.88 -13.43
N GLU A 83 8.15 -9.63 -13.29
CA GLU A 83 6.81 -9.08 -13.06
C GLU A 83 6.74 -8.21 -11.79
N GLN A 84 7.41 -8.62 -10.71
CA GLN A 84 7.51 -7.79 -9.49
C GLN A 84 8.34 -6.53 -9.68
N GLY A 85 9.41 -6.60 -10.48
CA GLY A 85 10.21 -5.44 -10.86
C GLY A 85 9.40 -4.44 -11.69
N GLU A 86 8.67 -4.93 -12.69
CA GLU A 86 7.77 -4.10 -13.51
C GLU A 86 6.68 -3.43 -12.65
N ALA A 87 6.07 -4.16 -11.72
CA ALA A 87 5.09 -3.59 -10.79
C ALA A 87 5.69 -2.50 -9.89
N TYR A 88 6.92 -2.69 -9.41
CA TYR A 88 7.64 -1.69 -8.63
C TYR A 88 7.95 -0.43 -9.44
N GLU A 89 8.48 -0.59 -10.67
CA GLU A 89 8.77 0.55 -11.56
C GLU A 89 7.50 1.31 -11.96
N GLU A 90 6.40 0.59 -12.23
CA GLU A 90 5.10 1.20 -12.52
C GLU A 90 4.59 2.01 -11.32
N CYS A 91 4.68 1.46 -10.11
CA CYS A 91 4.32 2.17 -8.88
C CYS A 91 5.09 3.49 -8.76
N LEU A 92 6.43 3.45 -8.90
CA LEU A 92 7.26 4.67 -8.82
C LEU A 92 6.81 5.72 -9.84
N LYS A 93 6.60 5.30 -11.09
CA LYS A 93 6.18 6.19 -12.17
C LYS A 93 4.83 6.86 -11.88
N LEU A 94 3.84 6.10 -11.44
CA LEU A 94 2.50 6.62 -11.14
C LEU A 94 2.51 7.53 -9.92
N GLN A 95 3.22 7.16 -8.85
CA GLN A 95 3.34 7.98 -7.64
C GLN A 95 4.03 9.32 -7.95
N GLU A 96 5.12 9.31 -8.71
CA GLU A 96 5.76 10.55 -9.15
C GLU A 96 4.82 11.41 -10.01
N GLN A 97 4.06 10.79 -10.91
CA GLN A 97 3.08 11.49 -11.73
C GLN A 97 2.01 12.15 -10.87
N TYR A 98 1.42 11.45 -9.90
CA TYR A 98 0.37 12.00 -9.03
C TYR A 98 0.89 13.14 -8.16
N LEU A 99 2.08 12.99 -7.59
CA LEU A 99 2.72 14.06 -6.82
C LEU A 99 2.99 15.31 -7.68
N ARG A 100 3.40 15.13 -8.94
CA ARG A 100 3.56 16.25 -9.89
C ARG A 100 2.23 16.90 -10.23
N GLU A 101 1.17 16.12 -10.48
CA GLU A 101 -0.18 16.62 -10.76
C GLU A 101 -0.79 17.41 -9.59
N MET A 102 -0.36 17.12 -8.36
CA MET A 102 -0.77 17.83 -7.14
C MET A 102 0.15 19.01 -6.77
N ASP A 103 1.07 19.40 -7.66
CA ASP A 103 2.03 20.48 -7.42
C ASP A 103 2.89 20.28 -6.15
N PHE A 104 3.32 19.04 -5.86
CA PHE A 104 4.07 18.69 -4.63
C PHE A 104 5.36 19.52 -4.41
N THR A 105 5.99 20.01 -5.48
CA THR A 105 7.22 20.82 -5.42
C THR A 105 6.95 22.32 -5.26
N LYS A 106 5.68 22.74 -5.15
CA LYS A 106 5.29 24.14 -5.01
C LYS A 106 5.91 24.75 -3.75
N ALA A 107 6.48 25.94 -3.93
CA ALA A 107 7.04 26.70 -2.83
C ALA A 107 5.95 27.09 -1.81
N GLY A 108 6.29 27.04 -0.52
CA GLY A 108 5.41 27.47 0.56
C GLY A 108 4.43 26.42 1.07
N LEU A 109 4.49 25.18 0.58
CA LEU A 109 3.74 24.07 1.18
C LEU A 109 4.24 23.77 2.59
N SER A 110 3.31 23.63 3.53
CA SER A 110 3.60 23.10 4.86
C SER A 110 3.88 21.60 4.79
N LYS A 111 4.61 21.07 5.78
CA LYS A 111 4.84 19.61 5.90
C LYS A 111 3.54 18.81 5.97
N LYS A 112 2.49 19.39 6.57
CA LYS A 112 1.16 18.75 6.66
C LYS A 112 0.51 18.63 5.28
N GLU A 113 0.60 19.66 4.45
CA GLU A 113 0.09 19.63 3.08
C GLU A 113 0.89 18.65 2.21
N GLN A 114 2.22 18.66 2.34
CA GLN A 114 3.07 17.68 1.66
C GLN A 114 2.70 16.25 2.01
N ASN A 115 2.55 15.93 3.30
CA ASN A 115 2.16 14.58 3.72
C ASN A 115 0.76 14.21 3.23
N ALA A 116 -0.20 15.14 3.27
CA ALA A 116 -1.53 14.89 2.73
C ALA A 116 -1.51 14.59 1.22
N MET A 117 -0.65 15.26 0.44
CA MET A 117 -0.46 14.94 -0.98
C MET A 117 0.18 13.56 -1.18
N VAL A 118 1.12 13.16 -0.32
CA VAL A 118 1.75 11.82 -0.39
C VAL A 118 0.74 10.72 -0.09
N GLU A 119 -0.09 10.90 0.95
CA GLU A 119 -1.18 9.99 1.28
C GLU A 119 -2.21 9.92 0.14
N ALA A 120 -2.57 11.06 -0.45
CA ALA A 120 -3.51 11.11 -1.57
C ALA A 120 -2.95 10.44 -2.84
N ALA A 121 -1.65 10.55 -3.10
CA ALA A 121 -0.99 9.86 -4.22
C ALA A 121 -1.07 8.34 -4.02
N ASP A 122 -0.84 7.86 -2.79
CA ASP A 122 -0.92 6.45 -2.46
C ASP A 122 -2.34 5.90 -2.58
N GLU A 123 -3.32 6.61 -2.02
CA GLU A 123 -4.72 6.23 -2.12
C GLU A 123 -5.16 6.16 -3.60
N ARG A 124 -4.77 7.13 -4.41
CA ARG A 124 -5.07 7.14 -5.85
C ARG A 124 -4.46 5.94 -6.57
N TYR A 125 -3.22 5.57 -6.24
CA TYR A 125 -2.58 4.37 -6.79
C TYR A 125 -3.35 3.09 -6.42
N ILE A 126 -3.70 2.92 -5.14
CA ILE A 126 -4.47 1.76 -4.66
C ILE A 126 -5.82 1.66 -5.36
N GLN A 127 -6.54 2.78 -5.48
CA GLN A 127 -7.83 2.83 -6.18
C GLN A 127 -7.71 2.46 -7.65
N GLU A 128 -6.66 2.95 -8.34
CA GLU A 128 -6.39 2.59 -9.72
C GLU A 128 -6.09 1.10 -9.89
N MET A 129 -5.26 0.54 -9.01
CA MET A 129 -4.96 -0.89 -9.05
C MET A 129 -6.19 -1.76 -8.80
N ALA A 130 -7.02 -1.38 -7.82
CA ALA A 130 -8.29 -2.05 -7.56
C ALA A 130 -9.27 -1.93 -8.75
N LYS A 131 -9.29 -0.80 -9.46
CA LYS A 131 -10.09 -0.64 -10.68
C LYS A 131 -9.60 -1.57 -11.79
N ARG A 132 -8.29 -1.59 -12.07
CA ARG A 132 -7.68 -2.45 -13.09
C ARG A 132 -7.95 -3.92 -12.82
N GLU A 133 -7.87 -4.36 -11.56
CA GLU A 133 -8.14 -5.75 -11.19
C GLU A 133 -9.62 -6.12 -11.39
N ARG A 134 -10.55 -5.24 -11.01
CA ARG A 134 -11.99 -5.43 -11.28
C ARG A 134 -12.28 -5.54 -12.78
N GLU A 135 -11.62 -4.72 -13.60
CA GLU A 135 -11.77 -4.77 -15.06
C GLU A 135 -11.21 -6.06 -15.66
N LYS A 136 -10.07 -6.57 -15.16
CA LYS A 136 -9.52 -7.87 -15.57
C LYS A 136 -10.49 -9.00 -15.24
N LEU A 137 -11.00 -9.04 -14.01
CA LEU A 137 -11.97 -10.05 -13.57
C LEU A 137 -13.26 -9.99 -14.40
N ARG A 138 -13.74 -8.77 -14.72
CA ARG A 138 -14.91 -8.60 -15.60
C ARG A 138 -14.67 -9.16 -16.99
N LYS A 139 -13.53 -8.83 -17.63
CA LYS A 139 -13.18 -9.36 -18.96
C LYS A 139 -13.04 -10.88 -18.96
N GLN A 140 -12.40 -11.44 -17.92
CA GLN A 140 -12.28 -12.90 -17.78
C GLN A 140 -13.66 -13.57 -17.61
N ALA A 141 -14.60 -12.96 -16.88
CA ALA A 141 -15.95 -13.47 -16.73
C ALA A 141 -16.75 -13.41 -18.04
N GLU A 142 -16.60 -12.32 -18.82
CA GLU A 142 -17.19 -12.16 -20.16
C GLU A 142 -16.63 -13.21 -21.15
N GLU A 143 -15.32 -13.46 -21.12
CA GLU A 143 -14.64 -14.47 -21.95
C GLU A 143 -14.98 -15.92 -21.54
N SER A 144 -15.32 -16.13 -20.27
CA SER A 144 -15.69 -17.46 -19.73
C SER A 144 -17.17 -17.82 -19.94
N GLY A 145 -17.99 -16.91 -20.51
CA GLY A 145 -19.38 -17.19 -20.87
C GLY A 145 -20.35 -17.38 -19.70
N ILE A 146 -20.00 -16.96 -18.48
CA ILE A 146 -20.91 -17.03 -17.33
C ILE A 146 -21.79 -15.77 -17.33
N PRO A 147 -23.13 -15.89 -17.48
CA PRO A 147 -24.02 -14.74 -17.51
C PRO A 147 -24.00 -14.03 -16.15
N THR A 148 -23.79 -12.71 -16.17
CA THR A 148 -23.94 -11.85 -14.99
C THR A 148 -25.40 -11.83 -14.54
N PRO A 149 -25.69 -12.02 -13.24
CA PRO A 149 -27.05 -11.96 -12.74
C PRO A 149 -27.60 -10.54 -12.93
N THR A 150 -28.73 -10.45 -13.63
CA THR A 150 -29.46 -9.20 -13.83
C THR A 150 -29.94 -8.66 -12.47
N PRO A 151 -29.75 -7.37 -12.15
CA PRO A 151 -30.28 -6.82 -10.91
C PRO A 151 -31.82 -6.89 -10.96
N ALA A 152 -32.41 -7.52 -9.94
CA ALA A 152 -33.86 -7.55 -9.75
C ALA A 152 -34.36 -6.12 -9.58
N SER A 153 -35.32 -5.73 -10.41
CA SER A 153 -36.07 -4.47 -10.31
C SER A 153 -37.12 -4.52 -9.22
#